data_AF-A0A3N5IMP0-F1
#
_entry.id   AF-A0A3N5IMP0-F1
#
_cell.length_a   1.000
_cell.length_b   1.000
_cell.length_c   1.000
_cell.angle_alpha   90.00
_cell.angle_beta   90.00
_cell.angle_gamma   90.00
#
_symmetry.space_group_name_H-M   'P 1'
#
loop_
_entity.id
_entity.type
_entity.pdbx_description
1 polymer ?
#
loop_
_entity_poly.entity_id
_entity_poly.type
_entity_poly.pdbx_seq_one_letter_code
_entity_poly.pdbx_strand_id
1 'polypeptide(L)'
;MLLMIDNYDSFTYNLVQYFGELGEDVRVFRNNKITIDQIESLQPTRIVISPGPCTPMEAGVSVETIRHFGGRLPLLGVCLGHQSLAVAFGGAVVRAERLMHGKTSKIQHDGRTIFHQLPNPFDATRYHSLIVKRETLPPCFEISAETAEGEIMGLRHRSLGIEGVQFHPESILTVPGKDLLRNFLKL
;
A
#
# COMPACT_ATOMS: atom_id res chain seq x y z
N MET A 1 -15.80 5.38 -7.58
CA MET A 1 -14.65 6.28 -7.84
C MET A 1 -13.60 5.97 -6.80
N LEU A 2 -12.40 5.68 -7.26
CA LEU A 2 -11.22 5.38 -6.44
C LEU A 2 -10.43 6.67 -6.24
N LEU A 3 -10.19 7.05 -4.99
CA LEU A 3 -9.30 8.17 -4.66
C LEU A 3 -7.87 7.67 -4.54
N MET A 4 -6.96 8.26 -5.32
CA MET A 4 -5.52 8.07 -5.22
C MET A 4 -4.90 9.27 -4.51
N ILE A 5 -4.25 9.05 -3.37
CA ILE A 5 -3.41 10.05 -2.72
C ILE A 5 -1.98 9.86 -3.22
N ASP A 6 -1.53 10.81 -4.04
CA ASP A 6 -0.19 10.87 -4.62
C ASP A 6 0.79 11.48 -3.62
N ASN A 7 1.76 10.68 -3.17
CA ASN A 7 2.89 11.13 -2.37
C ASN A 7 4.07 11.59 -3.23
N TYR A 8 3.84 12.14 -4.43
CA TYR A 8 4.86 12.66 -5.35
C TYR A 8 5.79 11.57 -5.90
N ASP A 9 5.24 10.40 -6.22
CA ASP A 9 6.02 9.30 -6.76
C ASP A 9 5.93 9.21 -8.28
N SER A 10 7.04 8.77 -8.89
CA SER A 10 7.10 8.60 -10.35
C SER A 10 6.24 7.43 -10.85
N PHE A 11 5.89 6.47 -9.98
CA PHE A 11 5.10 5.29 -10.32
C PHE A 11 3.61 5.44 -10.02
N THR A 12 3.16 6.55 -9.40
CA THR A 12 1.73 6.80 -9.13
C THR A 12 0.85 6.59 -10.36
N TYR A 13 1.29 7.10 -11.53
CA TYR A 13 0.49 6.97 -12.75
C TYR A 13 0.46 5.56 -13.34
N ASN A 14 1.39 4.67 -12.99
CA ASN A 14 1.29 3.26 -13.36
C ASN A 14 0.16 2.57 -12.57
N LEU A 15 0.00 2.90 -11.27
CA LEU A 15 -1.15 2.47 -10.48
C LEU A 15 -2.46 3.01 -11.08
N VAL A 16 -2.50 4.32 -11.39
CA VAL A 16 -3.67 4.96 -12.02
C VAL A 16 -4.05 4.26 -13.33
N GLN A 17 -3.05 3.98 -14.18
CA GLN A 17 -3.27 3.25 -15.42
C GLN A 17 -3.85 1.86 -15.16
N TYR A 18 -3.27 1.08 -14.25
CA TYR A 18 -3.77 -0.28 -13.96
C TYR A 18 -5.19 -0.27 -13.40
N PHE A 19 -5.52 0.68 -12.52
CA PHE A 19 -6.90 0.81 -12.03
C PHE A 19 -7.87 1.26 -13.14
N GLY A 20 -7.46 2.17 -14.02
CA GLY A 20 -8.25 2.55 -15.19
C GLY A 20 -8.50 1.38 -16.15
N GLU A 21 -7.48 0.54 -16.42
CA GLU A 21 -7.62 -0.69 -17.19
C GLU A 21 -8.53 -1.73 -16.53
N LEU A 22 -8.63 -1.70 -15.20
CA LEU A 22 -9.56 -2.51 -14.41
C LEU A 22 -10.97 -1.89 -14.31
N GLY A 23 -11.22 -0.75 -14.96
CA GLY A 23 -12.53 -0.12 -15.06
C GLY A 23 -12.85 0.91 -13.96
N GLU A 24 -11.89 1.29 -13.13
CA GLU A 24 -12.11 2.30 -12.09
C GLU A 24 -11.99 3.73 -12.64
N ASP A 25 -12.89 4.61 -12.19
CA ASP A 25 -12.72 6.06 -12.27
C ASP A 25 -11.79 6.51 -11.15
N VAL A 26 -10.55 6.88 -11.49
CA VAL A 26 -9.50 7.25 -10.53
C VAL A 26 -9.34 8.76 -10.46
N ARG A 27 -9.49 9.33 -9.26
CA ARG A 27 -9.17 10.74 -9.00
C ARG A 27 -7.90 10.85 -8.18
N VAL A 28 -6.94 11.63 -8.67
CA VAL A 28 -5.62 11.77 -8.05
C VAL A 28 -5.51 13.12 -7.37
N PHE A 29 -5.12 13.12 -6.10
CA PHE A 29 -4.76 14.34 -5.37
C PHE A 29 -3.41 14.15 -4.69
N ARG A 30 -2.57 15.17 -4.76
CA ARG A 30 -1.32 15.19 -4.00
C ARG A 30 -1.61 15.28 -2.50
N ASN A 31 -0.77 14.66 -1.70
CA ASN A 31 -0.92 14.55 -0.24
C ASN A 31 -1.00 15.89 0.53
N ASN A 32 -0.75 17.02 -0.11
CA ASN A 32 -0.86 18.38 0.46
C ASN A 32 -1.83 19.29 -0.33
N LYS A 33 -2.59 18.72 -1.28
CA LYS A 33 -3.57 19.44 -2.11
C LYS A 33 -5.01 19.00 -1.86
N ILE A 34 -5.24 18.19 -0.84
CA ILE A 34 -6.57 17.77 -0.41
C ILE A 34 -6.61 17.67 1.12
N THR A 35 -7.74 17.97 1.73
CA THR A 35 -8.02 17.81 3.17
C THR A 35 -8.97 16.64 3.44
N ILE A 36 -9.07 16.19 4.69
CA ILE A 36 -10.02 15.14 5.08
C ILE A 36 -11.47 15.51 4.73
N ASP A 37 -11.90 16.74 5.04
CA ASP A 37 -13.25 17.23 4.72
C ASP A 37 -13.55 17.19 3.21
N GLN A 38 -12.54 17.52 2.39
CA GLN A 38 -12.66 17.43 0.94
C GLN A 38 -12.77 15.98 0.48
N ILE A 39 -12.02 15.04 1.10
CA ILE A 39 -12.15 13.61 0.82
C ILE A 39 -13.55 13.12 1.18
N GLU A 40 -14.10 13.50 2.33
CA GLU A 40 -15.48 13.14 2.71
C GLU A 40 -16.49 13.67 1.68
N SER A 41 -16.32 14.91 1.23
CA SER A 41 -17.18 15.54 0.23
C SER A 41 -17.12 14.86 -1.14
N LEU A 42 -15.98 14.24 -1.48
CA LEU A 42 -15.81 13.47 -2.72
C LEU A 42 -16.50 12.10 -2.69
N GLN A 43 -16.85 11.59 -1.51
CA GLN A 43 -17.49 10.28 -1.31
C GLN A 43 -16.80 9.14 -2.08
N PRO A 44 -15.48 8.92 -1.90
CA PRO A 44 -14.79 7.83 -2.58
C PRO A 44 -15.32 6.48 -2.08
N THR A 45 -15.34 5.49 -2.96
CA THR A 45 -15.72 4.12 -2.59
C THR A 45 -14.52 3.32 -2.09
N ARG A 46 -13.30 3.72 -2.46
CA ARG A 46 -12.02 3.12 -2.08
C ARG A 46 -10.92 4.17 -2.09
N ILE A 47 -9.89 3.97 -1.27
CA ILE A 47 -8.72 4.86 -1.21
C ILE A 47 -7.45 4.06 -1.47
N VAL A 48 -6.55 4.62 -2.27
CA VAL A 48 -5.19 4.11 -2.45
C VAL A 48 -4.20 5.20 -2.04
N ILE A 49 -3.25 4.84 -1.18
CA ILE A 49 -2.12 5.71 -0.80
C ILE A 49 -0.90 5.23 -1.59
N SER A 50 -0.41 6.09 -2.48
CA SER A 50 0.67 5.75 -3.40
C SER A 50 2.02 5.59 -2.69
N PRO A 51 3.03 5.03 -3.39
CA PRO A 51 4.43 5.19 -3.03
C PRO A 51 4.82 6.68 -2.98
N GLY A 52 6.01 6.97 -2.46
CA GLY A 52 6.56 8.31 -2.40
C GLY A 52 7.97 8.33 -1.80
N PRO A 53 8.71 9.43 -1.98
CA PRO A 53 9.93 9.69 -1.23
C PRO A 53 9.60 10.04 0.24
N CYS A 54 10.64 10.22 1.05
CA CYS A 54 10.56 10.64 2.45
C CYS A 54 9.95 9.59 3.40
N THR A 55 9.69 10.00 4.65
CA THR A 55 9.10 9.15 5.69
C THR A 55 7.58 9.35 5.78
N PRO A 56 6.82 8.40 6.36
CA PRO A 56 5.38 8.58 6.59
C PRO A 56 5.00 9.85 7.37
N MET A 57 5.89 10.36 8.22
CA MET A 57 5.66 11.60 8.99
C MET A 57 5.62 12.85 8.11
N GLU A 58 6.19 12.77 6.91
CA GLU A 58 6.25 13.86 5.93
C GLU A 58 5.24 13.66 4.79
N ALA A 59 4.45 12.56 4.82
CA ALA A 59 3.55 12.14 3.75
C ALA A 59 2.20 12.89 3.74
N GLY A 60 2.17 14.16 4.16
CA GLY A 60 0.99 15.02 4.19
C GLY A 60 -0.21 14.36 4.87
N VAL A 61 -1.37 14.38 4.21
CA VAL A 61 -2.62 13.83 4.75
C VAL A 61 -2.70 12.30 4.75
N SER A 62 -1.68 11.57 4.28
CA SER A 62 -1.75 10.12 4.09
C SER A 62 -2.04 9.36 5.39
N VAL A 63 -1.29 9.64 6.46
CA VAL A 63 -1.47 8.97 7.77
C VAL A 63 -2.83 9.34 8.38
N GLU A 64 -3.24 10.61 8.25
CA GLU A 64 -4.53 11.07 8.75
C GLU A 64 -5.70 10.42 7.99
N THR A 65 -5.58 10.29 6.66
CA THR A 65 -6.56 9.60 5.81
C THR A 65 -6.75 8.16 6.27
N ILE A 66 -5.65 7.45 6.55
CA ILE A 66 -5.71 6.07 7.04
C ILE A 66 -6.45 5.99 8.38
N ARG A 67 -6.16 6.90 9.32
CA ARG A 67 -6.81 6.93 10.64
C ARG A 67 -8.30 7.25 10.53
N HIS A 68 -8.66 8.17 9.64
CA HIS A 68 -10.03 8.68 9.52
C HIS A 68 -10.95 7.73 8.74
N PHE A 69 -10.46 7.18 7.62
CA PHE A 69 -11.25 6.33 6.73
C PHE A 69 -11.07 4.83 6.98
N GLY A 70 -10.09 4.44 7.79
CA GLY A 70 -9.89 3.06 8.20
C GLY A 70 -11.15 2.47 8.84
N GLY A 71 -11.66 1.37 8.27
CA GLY A 71 -12.90 0.72 8.72
C GLY A 71 -14.18 1.31 8.14
N ARG A 72 -14.11 2.42 7.40
CA ARG A 72 -15.26 3.00 6.70
C ARG A 72 -15.33 2.54 5.24
N LEU A 73 -14.18 2.35 4.61
CA LEU A 73 -14.05 1.93 3.22
C LEU A 73 -12.72 1.21 2.97
N PRO A 74 -12.62 0.35 1.93
CA PRO A 74 -11.39 -0.37 1.62
C PRO A 74 -10.23 0.59 1.29
N LEU A 75 -9.07 0.34 1.92
CA LEU A 75 -7.86 1.14 1.74
C LEU A 75 -6.64 0.28 1.43
N LEU A 76 -5.92 0.63 0.35
CA LEU A 76 -4.65 0.00 -0.02
C LEU A 76 -3.48 0.99 0.11
N GLY A 77 -2.45 0.62 0.87
CA GLY A 77 -1.18 1.34 0.92
C GLY A 77 -0.09 0.65 0.10
N VAL A 78 0.60 1.37 -0.77
CA VAL A 78 1.72 0.83 -1.56
C VAL A 78 3.03 1.52 -1.16
N CYS A 79 4.07 0.75 -0.84
CA CYS A 79 5.39 1.23 -0.42
C CYS A 79 5.32 2.25 0.74
N LEU A 80 5.46 3.56 0.49
CA LEU A 80 5.25 4.61 1.50
C LEU A 80 3.83 4.56 2.09
N GLY A 81 2.81 4.22 1.28
CA GLY A 81 1.45 3.99 1.77
C GLY A 81 1.38 2.84 2.77
N HIS A 82 2.06 1.71 2.50
CA HIS A 82 2.17 0.57 3.42
C HIS A 82 2.87 0.96 4.73
N GLN A 83 3.94 1.75 4.65
CA GLN A 83 4.63 2.27 5.82
C GLN A 83 3.74 3.22 6.64
N SER A 84 2.96 4.05 5.95
CA SER A 84 1.99 4.98 6.55
C SER A 84 0.88 4.23 7.27
N LEU A 85 0.48 3.05 6.79
CA LEU A 85 -0.45 2.16 7.51
C LEU A 85 0.11 1.76 8.87
N ALA A 86 1.34 1.24 8.91
CA ALA A 86 1.93 0.85 10.19
C ALA A 86 2.00 2.04 11.16
N VAL A 87 2.49 3.20 10.69
CA VAL A 87 2.63 4.42 11.49
C VAL A 87 1.27 4.96 11.99
N ALA A 88 0.21 4.85 11.19
CA ALA A 88 -1.12 5.28 11.57
C ALA A 88 -1.62 4.63 12.87
N PHE A 89 -1.22 3.38 13.14
CA PHE A 89 -1.60 2.62 14.33
C PHE A 89 -0.46 2.43 15.34
N GLY A 90 0.64 3.20 15.23
CA GLY A 90 1.73 3.20 16.22
C GLY A 90 2.90 2.26 15.91
N GLY A 91 2.92 1.65 14.73
CA GLY A 91 4.08 0.91 14.24
C GLY A 91 5.26 1.83 13.92
N ALA A 92 6.48 1.29 13.98
CA ALA A 92 7.69 2.05 13.64
C ALA A 92 8.18 1.68 12.24
N VAL A 93 8.77 2.66 11.55
CA VAL A 93 9.45 2.47 10.27
C VAL A 93 10.92 2.79 10.47
N VAL A 94 11.79 1.88 10.04
CA VAL A 94 13.24 1.95 10.23
C VAL A 94 13.95 1.80 8.89
N ARG A 95 15.24 2.15 8.84
CA ARG A 95 16.06 1.87 7.67
C ARG A 95 16.14 0.36 7.44
N ALA A 96 15.95 -0.05 6.20
CA ALA A 96 16.18 -1.42 5.79
C ALA A 96 17.69 -1.73 5.90
N GLU A 97 18.03 -2.95 6.29
CA GLU A 97 19.42 -3.43 6.25
C GLU A 97 19.93 -3.48 4.80
N ARG A 98 19.02 -3.77 3.85
CA ARG A 98 19.32 -3.87 2.42
C ARG A 98 18.56 -2.79 1.65
N LEU A 99 19.30 -1.95 0.94
CA LEU A 99 18.71 -0.97 0.03
C LEU A 99 18.23 -1.65 -1.26
N MET A 100 16.95 -1.46 -1.56
CA MET A 100 16.29 -2.01 -2.73
C MET A 100 15.92 -0.89 -3.69
N HIS A 101 16.47 -0.89 -4.89
CA HIS A 101 16.11 0.08 -5.93
C HIS A 101 16.04 -0.63 -7.28
N GLY A 102 14.82 -0.91 -7.76
CA GLY A 102 14.60 -1.65 -8.99
C GLY A 102 15.00 -3.12 -8.93
N LYS A 103 15.07 -3.70 -7.73
CA LYS A 103 15.43 -5.12 -7.52
C LYS A 103 14.19 -5.95 -7.24
N THR A 104 14.22 -7.22 -7.60
CA THR A 104 13.14 -8.17 -7.30
C THR A 104 13.43 -8.96 -6.02
N SER A 105 12.37 -9.46 -5.39
CA SER A 105 12.46 -10.46 -4.33
C SER A 105 11.28 -11.42 -4.42
N LYS A 106 11.49 -12.66 -3.96
CA LYS A 106 10.41 -13.62 -3.77
C LYS A 106 9.55 -13.21 -2.58
N ILE A 107 8.26 -13.02 -2.82
CA ILE A 107 7.25 -12.66 -1.83
C ILE A 107 6.46 -13.92 -1.49
N GLN A 108 6.57 -14.37 -0.25
CA GLN A 108 5.74 -15.42 0.33
C GLN A 108 4.53 -14.77 0.98
N HIS A 109 3.33 -15.32 0.78
CA HIS A 109 2.10 -14.74 1.31
C HIS A 109 1.12 -15.80 1.83
N ASP A 110 0.07 -15.37 2.50
CA ASP A 110 -0.93 -16.29 3.06
C ASP A 110 -2.10 -16.64 2.14
N GLY A 111 -2.17 -16.01 0.95
CA GLY A 111 -3.13 -16.37 -0.10
C GLY A 111 -4.55 -15.89 0.16
N ARG A 112 -4.73 -15.00 1.14
CA ARG A 112 -6.02 -14.40 1.49
C ARG A 112 -6.18 -13.01 0.87
N THR A 113 -7.43 -12.56 0.71
CA THR A 113 -7.80 -11.21 0.27
C THR A 113 -7.05 -10.72 -0.98
N ILE A 114 -6.18 -9.72 -0.89
CA ILE A 114 -5.44 -9.17 -2.05
C ILE A 114 -4.51 -10.21 -2.68
N PHE A 115 -4.10 -11.22 -1.92
CA PHE A 115 -3.24 -12.33 -2.37
C PHE A 115 -4.01 -13.55 -2.87
N HIS A 116 -5.34 -13.49 -2.94
CA HIS A 116 -6.17 -14.62 -3.38
C HIS A 116 -5.80 -15.07 -4.80
N GLN A 117 -5.56 -16.38 -4.97
CA GLN A 117 -5.21 -17.02 -6.23
C GLN A 117 -3.94 -16.48 -6.92
N LEU A 118 -3.03 -15.84 -6.18
CA LEU A 118 -1.72 -15.47 -6.70
C LEU A 118 -0.70 -16.61 -6.52
N PRO A 119 0.33 -16.72 -7.38
CA PRO A 119 1.42 -17.67 -7.20
C PRO A 119 2.15 -17.43 -5.88
N ASN A 120 2.50 -18.50 -5.15
CA ASN A 120 3.16 -18.39 -3.84
C ASN A 120 4.44 -19.25 -3.79
N PRO A 121 5.64 -18.66 -3.75
CA PRO A 121 5.93 -17.23 -3.82
C PRO A 121 5.85 -16.66 -5.26
N PHE A 122 5.80 -15.34 -5.38
CA PHE A 122 5.97 -14.62 -6.66
C PHE A 122 7.11 -13.59 -6.60
N ASP A 123 7.64 -13.20 -7.76
CA ASP A 123 8.64 -12.11 -7.84
C ASP A 123 7.95 -10.75 -7.83
N ALA A 124 8.41 -9.84 -6.96
CA ALA A 124 7.93 -8.46 -6.92
C ALA A 124 9.08 -7.46 -6.89
N THR A 125 8.90 -6.32 -7.57
CA THR A 125 9.87 -5.23 -7.58
C THR A 125 9.80 -4.39 -6.31
N ARG A 126 10.97 -4.02 -5.79
CA ARG A 126 11.15 -3.25 -4.56
C ARG A 126 12.03 -2.01 -4.81
N TYR A 127 11.63 -0.88 -4.25
CA TYR A 127 12.30 0.42 -4.38
C TYR A 127 12.56 1.14 -3.04
N HIS A 128 12.39 0.44 -1.91
CA HIS A 128 12.42 1.08 -0.60
C HIS A 128 13.82 1.06 0.05
N SER A 129 14.04 2.06 0.89
CA SER A 129 15.15 2.19 1.85
C SER A 129 14.69 2.07 3.29
N LEU A 130 13.37 2.04 3.51
CA LEU A 130 12.71 1.97 4.80
C LEU A 130 11.75 0.77 4.81
N ILE A 131 11.59 0.15 5.98
CA ILE A 131 10.67 -0.96 6.19
C ILE A 131 9.94 -0.80 7.53
N VAL A 132 8.77 -1.43 7.63
CA VAL A 132 8.06 -1.56 8.91
C VAL A 132 8.86 -2.48 9.83
N LYS A 133 9.12 -2.01 11.06
CA LYS A 133 9.83 -2.78 12.08
C LYS A 133 8.88 -3.82 12.69
N ARG A 134 9.24 -5.10 12.58
CA ARG A 134 8.39 -6.22 13.03
C ARG A 134 8.09 -6.17 14.52
N GLU A 135 9.07 -5.82 15.35
CA GLU A 135 8.94 -5.84 16.81
C GLU A 135 7.98 -4.78 17.34
N THR A 136 7.70 -3.74 16.55
CA THR A 136 6.78 -2.67 16.92
C THR A 136 5.46 -2.75 16.15
N LEU A 137 5.24 -3.80 15.35
CA LEU A 137 4.02 -3.95 14.60
C LEU A 137 2.82 -4.08 15.56
N PRO A 138 1.81 -3.19 15.49
CA PRO A 138 0.66 -3.26 16.39
C PRO A 138 -0.11 -4.58 16.23
N PRO A 139 -0.68 -5.15 17.31
CA PRO A 139 -1.37 -6.43 17.28
C PRO A 139 -2.67 -6.41 16.44
N CYS A 140 -3.17 -5.22 16.09
CA CYS A 140 -4.31 -5.06 15.19
C CYS A 140 -3.98 -5.42 13.73
N PHE A 141 -2.70 -5.62 13.40
CA PHE A 141 -2.25 -6.11 12.10
C PHE A 141 -1.90 -7.59 12.10
N GLU A 142 -2.03 -8.19 10.92
CA GLU A 142 -1.44 -9.45 10.52
C GLU A 142 -0.40 -9.19 9.43
N ILE A 143 0.74 -9.88 9.50
CA ILE A 143 1.70 -9.94 8.39
C ILE A 143 1.10 -10.88 7.34
N SER A 144 0.70 -10.34 6.20
CA SER A 144 0.06 -11.09 5.11
C SER A 144 1.06 -11.55 4.04
N ALA A 145 2.24 -10.95 4.00
CA ALA A 145 3.34 -11.37 3.15
C ALA A 145 4.71 -10.99 3.71
N GLU A 146 5.75 -11.77 3.39
CA GLU A 146 7.14 -11.55 3.81
C GLU A 146 8.15 -12.10 2.79
N THR A 147 9.42 -11.68 2.90
CA THR A 147 10.53 -12.33 2.18
C THR A 147 11.10 -13.50 3.00
N ALA A 148 11.98 -14.30 2.40
CA ALA A 148 12.67 -15.39 3.11
C ALA A 148 13.55 -14.91 4.27
N GLU A 149 13.99 -13.64 4.24
CA GLU A 149 14.75 -13.00 5.33
C GLU A 149 13.86 -12.38 6.41
N GLY A 150 12.54 -12.55 6.31
CA GLY A 150 11.59 -12.05 7.31
C GLY A 150 11.25 -10.56 7.20
N GLU A 151 11.59 -9.91 6.09
CA GLU A 151 11.16 -8.52 5.83
C GLU A 151 9.65 -8.49 5.57
N ILE A 152 8.91 -7.62 6.26
CA ILE A 152 7.45 -7.49 6.10
C ILE A 152 7.13 -6.91 4.72
N MET A 153 6.40 -7.67 3.91
CA MET A 153 6.02 -7.31 2.55
C MET A 153 4.53 -7.03 2.38
N GLY A 154 3.70 -7.52 3.31
CA GLY A 154 2.26 -7.33 3.32
C GLY A 154 1.75 -7.13 4.75
N LEU A 155 0.86 -6.17 4.93
CA LEU A 155 0.10 -5.95 6.16
C LEU A 155 -1.38 -6.00 5.86
N ARG A 156 -2.15 -6.59 6.77
CA ARG A 156 -3.61 -6.54 6.77
C ARG A 156 -4.12 -6.20 8.15
N HIS A 157 -4.97 -5.19 8.25
CA HIS A 157 -5.67 -4.89 9.49
C HIS A 157 -6.74 -5.96 9.73
N ARG A 158 -6.86 -6.47 10.96
CA ARG A 158 -7.73 -7.60 11.29
C ARG A 158 -9.23 -7.35 11.05
N SER A 159 -9.68 -6.10 11.20
CA SER A 159 -11.11 -5.76 11.19
C SER A 159 -11.51 -4.56 10.31
N LEU A 160 -10.58 -3.85 9.68
CA LEU A 160 -10.87 -2.53 9.09
C LEU A 160 -10.87 -2.49 7.56
N GLY A 161 -10.65 -3.63 6.89
CA GLY A 161 -10.56 -3.67 5.42
C GLY A 161 -9.40 -2.85 4.85
N ILE A 162 -8.32 -2.73 5.62
CA ILE A 162 -7.12 -1.98 5.25
C ILE A 162 -5.98 -2.95 5.01
N GLU A 163 -5.32 -2.81 3.87
CA GLU A 163 -4.15 -3.63 3.52
C GLU A 163 -3.05 -2.79 2.91
N GLY A 164 -1.82 -3.27 2.95
CA GLY A 164 -0.75 -2.63 2.22
C GLY A 164 0.39 -3.54 1.88
N VAL A 165 1.11 -3.19 0.82
CA VAL A 165 2.24 -3.94 0.27
C VAL A 165 3.48 -3.08 0.21
N GLN A 166 4.63 -3.62 0.61
CA GLN A 166 5.91 -2.90 0.61
C GLN A 166 6.57 -2.86 -0.78
N PHE A 167 6.19 -3.79 -1.66
CA PHE A 167 6.62 -3.86 -3.06
C PHE A 167 5.65 -3.10 -3.98
N HIS A 168 6.00 -3.02 -5.27
CA HIS A 168 5.27 -2.25 -6.28
C HIS A 168 4.47 -3.18 -7.21
N PRO A 169 3.15 -3.38 -6.98
CA PRO A 169 2.29 -4.17 -7.87
C PRO A 169 2.11 -3.55 -9.26
N GLU A 170 2.40 -2.26 -9.41
CA GLU A 170 2.38 -1.53 -10.68
C GLU A 170 3.67 -1.69 -11.50
N SER A 171 4.69 -2.34 -10.95
CA SER A 171 5.95 -2.58 -11.66
C SER A 171 5.80 -3.73 -12.66
N ILE A 172 6.38 -3.57 -13.84
CA ILE A 172 6.37 -4.57 -14.93
C ILE A 172 6.91 -5.93 -14.48
N LEU A 173 7.90 -5.95 -13.57
CA LEU A 173 8.50 -7.19 -13.08
C LEU A 173 7.69 -7.86 -11.95
N THR A 174 6.63 -7.20 -11.45
CA THR A 174 5.67 -7.81 -10.52
C THR A 174 4.51 -8.40 -11.33
N VAL A 175 4.75 -9.57 -11.93
CA VAL A 175 3.80 -10.21 -12.87
C VAL A 175 2.36 -10.33 -12.34
N PRO A 176 2.10 -10.81 -11.10
CA PRO A 176 0.72 -10.90 -10.58
C PRO A 176 0.18 -9.58 -10.03
N GLY A 177 0.89 -8.46 -10.22
CA GLY A 177 0.57 -7.18 -9.59
C GLY A 177 -0.81 -6.63 -9.98
N LYS A 178 -1.20 -6.73 -11.26
CA LYS A 178 -2.55 -6.32 -11.69
C LYS A 178 -3.66 -7.21 -11.11
N ASP A 179 -3.38 -8.50 -10.92
CA ASP A 179 -4.34 -9.42 -10.29
C ASP A 179 -4.51 -9.11 -8.80
N LEU A 180 -3.42 -8.73 -8.11
CA LEU A 180 -3.46 -8.21 -6.74
C LEU A 180 -4.34 -6.96 -6.65
N LEU A 181 -4.16 -5.98 -7.55
CA LEU A 181 -4.99 -4.79 -7.59
C LEU A 181 -6.46 -5.12 -7.87
N ARG A 182 -6.74 -6.08 -8.75
CA ARG A 182 -8.11 -6.56 -9.00
C ARG A 182 -8.74 -7.20 -7.76
N ASN A 183 -7.96 -7.92 -6.96
CA ASN A 183 -8.45 -8.49 -5.70
C ASN A 183 -8.78 -7.38 -4.69
N PHE A 184 -7.99 -6.31 -4.61
CA PHE A 184 -8.31 -5.15 -3.79
C PHE A 184 -9.66 -4.51 -4.16
N LEU A 185 -9.99 -4.42 -5.45
CA LEU A 185 -11.28 -3.86 -5.90
C LEU A 185 -12.49 -4.71 -5.50
N LYS A 186 -12.29 -5.95 -5.05
CA LYS A 186 -13.35 -6.86 -4.58
C LYS A 186 -13.55 -6.83 -3.06
N LEU A 187 -12.70 -6.13 -2.32
CA LEU A 187 -12.90 -5.83 -0.89
C LEU A 187 -14.01 -4.80 -0.75
#